data_AF-A0A5J5HK16-F1
#
_entry.id   AF-A0A5J5HK16-F1
#
_cell.length_a   1.000
_cell.length_b   1.000
_cell.length_c   1.000
_cell.angle_alpha   90.00
_cell.angle_beta   90.00
_cell.angle_gamma   90.00
#
_symmetry.space_group_name_H-M   'P 1'
#
loop_
_entity.id
_entity.type
_entity.pdbx_description
1 polymer ?
#
loop_
_entity_poly.entity_id
_entity_poly.type
_entity_poly.pdbx_seq_one_letter_code
_entity_poly.pdbx_strand_id
1 'polypeptide(L)'
;MYIPVYLFCIWDSYRTTVDMNRVYLLAEREEHRFNSFALRALEINYLDKRNPVLSVLWSLFIPGLGQLYIHRILIAIFVIVWLVVFYYFSHVQEAVVLLILGKVKEATPVLKSEWLLFIPSHYGFASYDSYINTVENNRLFEKELRNHLTENYQSDGFKILKGQKVK
;
A
#
# COMPACT_ATOMS: atom_id res chain seq x y z
N MET A 1 -1.46 12.38 14.58
CA MET A 1 -0.61 11.54 13.72
C MET A 1 -0.90 10.03 13.86
N TYR A 2 -1.17 9.50 15.06
CA TYR A 2 -1.30 8.04 15.26
C TYR A 2 -2.66 7.43 14.90
N ILE A 3 -3.75 8.20 14.96
CA ILE A 3 -5.12 7.69 14.75
C ILE A 3 -5.27 6.99 13.39
N PRO A 4 -4.83 7.54 12.24
CA PRO A 4 -4.94 6.84 10.97
C PRO A 4 -4.12 5.55 10.90
N VAL A 5 -2.98 5.49 11.61
CA VAL A 5 -2.16 4.25 11.71
C VAL A 5 -2.95 3.16 12.43
N TYR A 6 -3.61 3.47 13.55
CA TYR A 6 -4.42 2.48 14.26
C TYR A 6 -5.59 1.97 13.42
N LEU A 7 -6.30 2.87 12.74
CA LEU A 7 -7.39 2.50 11.83
C LEU A 7 -6.88 1.60 10.69
N PHE A 8 -5.74 1.95 10.11
CA PHE A 8 -5.07 1.14 9.10
C PHE A 8 -4.73 -0.25 9.65
N CYS A 9 -4.06 -0.34 10.80
CA CYS A 9 -3.62 -1.61 11.37
C CYS A 9 -4.80 -2.54 11.69
N ILE A 10 -5.89 -2.02 12.26
CA ILE A 10 -7.10 -2.82 12.55
C ILE A 10 -7.70 -3.35 11.26
N TRP A 11 -7.88 -2.47 10.27
CA TRP A 11 -8.46 -2.83 8.98
C TRP A 11 -7.59 -3.83 8.21
N ASP A 12 -6.28 -3.60 8.14
CA ASP A 12 -5.32 -4.44 7.44
C ASP A 12 -5.19 -5.82 8.10
N SER A 13 -5.15 -5.87 9.44
CA SER A 13 -5.11 -7.16 10.17
C SER A 13 -6.34 -8.01 9.88
N TYR A 14 -7.52 -7.40 9.88
CA TYR A 14 -8.77 -8.09 9.54
C TYR A 14 -8.75 -8.59 8.09
N ARG A 15 -8.42 -7.71 7.13
CA ARG A 15 -8.39 -8.04 5.71
C ARG A 15 -7.39 -9.16 5.41
N THR A 16 -6.17 -9.05 5.90
CA THR A 16 -5.11 -10.05 5.71
C THR A 16 -5.51 -11.40 6.30
N THR A 17 -6.15 -11.43 7.47
CA THR A 17 -6.65 -12.69 8.07
C THR A 17 -7.70 -13.36 7.19
N VAL A 18 -8.65 -12.60 6.66
CA VAL A 18 -9.70 -13.13 5.77
C VAL A 18 -9.09 -13.68 4.48
N ASP A 19 -8.13 -12.97 3.88
CA ASP A 19 -7.47 -13.38 2.64
C ASP A 19 -6.64 -14.65 2.86
N MET A 20 -5.90 -14.74 3.97
CA MET A 20 -5.08 -15.91 4.30
C MET A 20 -5.92 -17.15 4.57
N ASN A 21 -7.10 -17.00 5.20
CA ASN A 21 -8.05 -18.10 5.38
C ASN A 21 -8.59 -18.63 4.03
N ARG A 22 -8.82 -17.75 3.05
CA ARG A 22 -9.25 -18.17 1.70
C ARG A 22 -8.15 -18.94 0.99
N VAL A 23 -6.92 -18.46 1.07
CA VAL A 23 -5.75 -19.17 0.53
C VAL A 23 -5.61 -20.54 1.16
N TYR A 24 -5.75 -20.64 2.49
CA TYR A 24 -5.70 -21.92 3.20
C TYR A 24 -6.75 -22.91 2.65
N LEU A 25 -8.00 -22.48 2.51
CA LEU A 25 -9.08 -23.32 1.99
C LEU A 25 -8.86 -23.76 0.54
N LEU A 26 -8.24 -22.92 -0.29
CA LEU A 26 -7.87 -23.28 -1.67
C LEU A 26 -6.75 -24.32 -1.68
N ALA A 27 -5.71 -24.10 -0.87
CA ALA A 27 -4.57 -25.01 -0.77
C ALA A 27 -4.98 -26.41 -0.26
N GLU A 28 -5.91 -26.48 0.70
CA GLU A 28 -6.47 -27.73 1.21
C GLU A 28 -7.22 -28.52 0.12
N ARG A 29 -7.92 -27.82 -0.79
CA ARG A 29 -8.73 -28.45 -1.85
C ARG A 29 -7.91 -28.92 -3.04
N GLU A 30 -6.81 -28.24 -3.36
CA GLU A 30 -5.97 -28.56 -4.52
C GLU A 30 -4.86 -29.56 -4.19
N GLU A 31 -4.76 -30.02 -2.93
CA GLU A 31 -3.65 -30.84 -2.40
C GLU A 31 -2.26 -30.26 -2.75
N HIS A 32 -2.18 -28.96 -3.03
CA HIS A 32 -1.02 -28.34 -3.63
C HIS A 32 0.04 -28.03 -2.57
N ARG A 33 1.28 -28.47 -2.78
CA ARG A 33 2.42 -28.03 -1.96
C ARG A 33 2.70 -26.56 -2.24
N PHE A 34 2.57 -25.72 -1.20
CA PHE A 34 2.80 -24.27 -1.21
C PHE A 34 4.08 -23.87 -1.96
N ASN A 35 3.94 -23.17 -3.09
CA ASN A 35 5.05 -22.48 -3.78
C ASN A 35 4.76 -21.00 -4.12
N SER A 36 3.54 -20.50 -3.86
CA SER A 36 3.16 -19.12 -4.21
C SER A 36 3.56 -18.06 -3.18
N PHE A 37 4.20 -18.48 -2.07
CA PHE A 37 4.63 -17.62 -0.98
C PHE A 37 6.15 -17.70 -0.85
N ALA A 38 6.84 -16.61 -1.19
CA ALA A 38 8.23 -16.46 -0.79
C ALA A 38 8.25 -15.98 0.66
N LEU A 39 8.36 -16.93 1.60
CA LEU A 39 8.61 -16.63 3.01
C LEU A 39 10.05 -16.10 3.14
N ARG A 40 10.21 -14.78 3.10
CA ARG A 40 11.48 -14.13 3.42
C ARG A 40 11.48 -13.74 4.88
N ALA A 41 12.68 -13.64 5.47
CA ALA A 41 12.89 -13.33 6.89
C ALA A 41 12.20 -12.03 7.37
N LEU A 42 11.77 -11.16 6.46
CA LEU A 42 11.11 -9.89 6.77
C LEU A 42 9.68 -9.79 6.23
N GLU A 43 9.28 -10.62 5.24
CA GLU A 43 8.03 -10.45 4.51
C GLU A 43 7.51 -11.79 3.96
N ILE A 44 6.21 -12.04 4.16
CA ILE A 44 5.45 -13.00 3.37
C ILE A 44 5.10 -12.30 2.06
N ASN A 45 5.89 -12.53 1.02
CA ASN A 45 5.57 -11.98 -0.29
C ASN A 45 4.62 -12.93 -1.01
N TYR A 46 3.38 -12.46 -1.22
CA TYR A 46 2.39 -13.11 -2.05
C TYR A 46 1.83 -12.13 -3.04
N LEU A 47 1.53 -12.64 -4.23
CA LEU A 47 0.95 -11.83 -5.29
C LEU A 47 -0.54 -11.71 -4.99
N ASP A 48 -0.98 -10.49 -4.72
CA ASP A 48 -2.37 -10.18 -4.39
C ASP A 48 -2.86 -9.00 -5.23
N LYS A 49 -4.11 -9.11 -5.69
CA LYS A 49 -4.75 -8.05 -6.45
C LYS A 49 -5.34 -7.02 -5.50
N ARG A 50 -4.85 -5.79 -5.59
CA ARG A 50 -5.16 -4.70 -4.65
C ARG A 50 -5.76 -3.50 -5.38
N ASN A 51 -6.70 -2.81 -4.75
CA ASN A 51 -7.26 -1.58 -5.34
C ASN A 51 -6.22 -0.43 -5.33
N PRO A 52 -5.81 0.11 -6.49
CA PRO A 52 -4.84 1.22 -6.55
C PRO A 52 -5.33 2.51 -5.91
N VAL A 53 -6.64 2.79 -5.97
CA VAL A 53 -7.23 3.98 -5.35
C VAL A 53 -7.07 3.92 -3.83
N LEU A 54 -7.27 2.74 -3.25
CA LEU A 54 -7.12 2.54 -1.81
C LEU A 54 -5.65 2.73 -1.35
N SER A 55 -4.70 2.31 -2.19
CA SER A 55 -3.27 2.54 -1.96
C SER A 55 -2.91 4.03 -1.90
N VAL A 56 -3.50 4.85 -2.78
CA VAL A 56 -3.34 6.31 -2.76
C VAL A 56 -4.02 6.92 -1.54
N LEU A 57 -5.26 6.52 -1.24
CA LEU A 57 -5.99 7.04 -0.07
C LEU A 57 -5.22 6.81 1.22
N TRP A 58 -4.64 5.62 1.41
CA TRP A 58 -3.80 5.35 2.57
C TRP A 58 -2.53 6.21 2.60
N SER A 59 -1.83 6.39 1.47
CA SER A 59 -0.70 7.31 1.37
C SER A 59 -1.05 8.77 1.65
N LEU A 60 -2.27 9.21 1.31
CA LEU A 60 -2.77 10.56 1.59
C LEU A 60 -3.13 10.78 3.05
N PHE A 61 -3.51 9.74 3.80
CA PHE A 61 -3.66 9.87 5.24
C PHE A 61 -2.29 10.03 5.91
N ILE A 62 -1.39 9.08 5.66
CA ILE A 62 -0.03 9.07 6.18
C ILE A 62 0.90 8.47 5.12
N PRO A 63 1.91 9.22 4.64
CA PRO A 63 2.93 8.71 3.75
C PRO A 63 3.56 7.43 4.31
N GLY A 64 3.57 6.37 3.49
CA GLY A 64 4.06 5.04 3.86
C GLY A 64 2.97 4.01 4.14
N LEU A 65 1.73 4.42 4.47
CA LEU A 65 0.64 3.45 4.64
C LEU A 65 0.22 2.78 3.31
N GLY A 66 0.28 3.48 2.19
CA GLY A 66 0.04 2.87 0.87
C GLY A 66 1.11 1.83 0.52
N GLN A 67 2.37 2.07 0.89
CA GLN A 67 3.46 1.11 0.76
C GLN A 67 3.26 -0.11 1.66
N LEU A 68 2.79 0.12 2.89
CA LEU A 68 2.46 -0.94 3.84
C LEU A 68 1.28 -1.79 3.34
N TYR A 69 0.27 -1.14 2.76
CA TYR A 69 -0.87 -1.79 2.12
C TYR A 69 -0.43 -2.75 1.00
N ILE A 70 0.55 -2.36 0.18
CA ILE A 70 1.14 -3.24 -0.83
C ILE A 70 2.24 -4.17 -0.29
N HIS A 71 2.39 -4.27 1.04
CA HIS A 71 3.37 -5.12 1.73
C HIS A 71 4.83 -4.83 1.38
N ARG A 72 5.16 -3.58 1.01
CA ARG A 72 6.55 -3.12 0.84
C ARG A 72 7.05 -2.51 2.14
N ILE A 73 7.29 -3.35 3.15
CA ILE A 73 7.51 -2.95 4.55
C ILE A 73 8.75 -2.08 4.69
N LEU A 74 9.86 -2.44 4.03
CA LEU A 74 11.11 -1.67 4.11
C LEU A 74 10.94 -0.22 3.64
N ILE A 75 10.23 -0.03 2.53
CA ILE A 75 9.99 1.29 1.96
C ILE A 75 8.95 2.04 2.79
N ALA A 76 7.91 1.35 3.28
CA ALA A 76 6.95 1.93 4.20
C ALA A 76 7.62 2.49 5.46
N ILE A 77 8.50 1.71 6.10
CA ILE A 77 9.27 2.14 7.27
C ILE A 77 10.13 3.37 6.93
N PHE A 78 10.87 3.33 5.83
CA PHE A 78 11.70 4.46 5.40
C PHE A 78 10.87 5.74 5.23
N VAL A 79 9.74 5.65 4.52
CA VAL A 79 8.84 6.80 4.28
C VAL A 79 8.22 7.31 5.58
N ILE A 80 7.77 6.42 6.47
CA ILE A 80 7.19 6.81 7.77
C ILE A 80 8.23 7.47 8.67
N VAL A 81 9.45 6.94 8.75
CA VAL A 81 10.52 7.51 9.57
C VAL A 81 10.85 8.94 9.11
N TRP A 82 11.03 9.16 7.81
CA TRP A 82 11.28 10.51 7.29
C TRP A 82 10.10 11.46 7.49
N LEU A 83 8.87 10.96 7.41
CA LEU A 83 7.69 11.76 7.75
C LEU A 83 7.76 12.26 9.19
N VAL A 84 8.08 11.39 10.15
CA VAL A 84 8.23 11.77 11.56
C VAL A 84 9.33 12.81 11.74
N VAL A 85 10.48 12.63 11.07
CA VAL A 85 11.59 13.60 11.08
C VAL A 85 11.12 14.97 10.58
N PHE A 86 10.46 15.03 9.42
CA PHE A 86 9.98 16.30 8.85
C PHE A 86 8.93 16.98 9.74
N TYR A 87 7.99 16.23 10.31
CA TYR A 87 6.99 16.77 11.23
C TYR A 87 7.61 17.28 12.53
N TYR A 88 8.60 16.57 13.08
CA TYR A 88 9.28 16.95 14.31
C TYR A 88 10.08 18.23 14.13
N PHE A 89 10.94 18.30 13.11
CA PHE A 89 11.81 19.46 12.90
C PHE A 89 11.09 20.69 12.33
N SER A 90 9.97 20.52 11.62
CA SER A 90 9.20 21.66 11.08
C SER A 90 8.42 22.44 12.13
N HIS A 91 8.23 21.88 13.34
CA HIS A 91 7.32 22.42 14.37
C HIS A 91 5.88 22.65 13.86
N VAL A 92 5.47 21.95 12.78
CA VAL A 92 4.16 22.16 12.16
C VAL A 92 3.00 21.83 13.10
N GLN A 93 3.17 20.84 13.99
CA GLN A 93 2.14 20.46 14.96
C GLN A 93 1.87 21.58 15.96
N GLU A 94 2.92 22.26 16.44
CA GLU A 94 2.82 23.39 17.35
C GLU A 94 2.15 24.58 16.67
N ALA A 95 2.58 24.89 15.45
CA ALA A 95 1.99 25.95 14.65
C ALA A 95 0.49 25.71 14.35
N VAL A 96 0.09 24.46 14.08
CA VAL A 96 -1.33 24.10 13.88
C VAL A 96 -2.15 24.32 15.15
N VAL A 97 -1.63 23.96 16.33
CA VAL A 97 -2.33 24.22 17.60
C VAL A 97 -2.49 25.72 17.83
N LEU A 98 -1.44 26.51 17.61
CA LEU A 98 -1.50 27.97 17.72
C LEU A 98 -2.49 28.59 16.71
N LEU A 99 -2.56 28.07 15.49
CA LEU A 99 -3.55 28.48 14.49
C LEU A 99 -4.98 28.17 14.92
N ILE A 100 -5.25 26.99 15.48
CA ILE A 100 -6.57 26.60 16.00
C ILE A 100 -6.99 27.54 17.14
N LEU A 101 -6.04 27.99 17.97
CA LEU A 101 -6.27 28.97 19.04
C LEU A 101 -6.39 30.42 18.54
N GLY A 102 -6.31 30.67 17.23
CA GLY A 102 -6.38 32.00 16.63
C GLY A 102 -5.10 32.84 16.76
N LYS A 103 -4.01 32.27 17.28
CA LYS A 103 -2.73 32.95 17.55
C LYS A 103 -1.82 32.95 16.32
N VAL A 104 -2.28 33.52 15.22
CA VAL A 104 -1.57 33.49 13.93
C VAL A 104 -0.18 34.15 14.01
N LYS A 105 -0.04 35.24 14.76
CA LYS A 105 1.24 35.96 14.94
C LYS A 105 2.32 35.11 15.65
N GLU A 106 1.89 34.19 16.51
CA GLU A 106 2.77 33.26 17.22
C GLU A 106 3.04 32.00 16.39
N ALA A 107 2.10 31.59 15.54
CA ALA A 107 2.21 30.35 14.75
C ALA A 107 3.26 30.42 13.63
N THR A 108 3.30 31.51 12.86
CA THR A 108 4.24 31.67 11.74
C THR A 108 5.72 31.61 12.14
N PRO A 109 6.20 32.31 13.18
CA PRO A 109 7.62 32.30 13.54
C PRO A 109 8.11 30.97 14.14
N VAL A 110 7.20 30.13 14.63
CA VAL A 110 7.53 28.79 15.18
C VAL A 110 7.86 27.80 14.06
N LEU A 111 7.29 27.99 12.86
CA LEU A 111 7.51 27.11 11.72
C LEU A 111 8.94 27.19 11.18
N LYS A 112 9.56 26.03 10.95
CA LYS A 112 10.82 25.93 10.20
C LYS A 112 10.52 25.54 8.75
N SER A 113 10.55 26.53 7.87
CA SER A 113 10.17 26.40 6.45
C SER A 113 11.00 25.36 5.70
N GLU A 114 12.28 25.21 6.03
CA GLU A 114 13.20 24.26 5.40
C GLU A 114 12.70 22.82 5.54
N TRP A 115 12.18 22.47 6.72
CA TRP A 115 11.64 21.14 7.00
C TRP A 115 10.20 20.98 6.52
N LEU A 116 9.40 22.05 6.62
CA LEU A 116 8.00 22.07 6.21
C LEU A 116 7.85 21.80 4.70
N LEU A 117 8.73 22.38 3.88
CA LEU A 117 8.66 22.26 2.42
C LEU A 117 8.95 20.84 1.89
N PHE A 118 9.53 19.96 2.70
CA PHE A 118 9.67 18.54 2.32
C PHE A 118 8.35 17.77 2.37
N ILE A 119 7.37 18.22 3.17
CA ILE A 119 6.13 17.47 3.41
C ILE A 119 5.31 17.28 2.11
N PRO A 120 5.00 18.32 1.30
CA PRO A 120 4.21 18.13 0.08
C PRO A 120 4.87 17.16 -0.92
N SER A 121 6.18 17.27 -1.12
CA SER A 121 6.93 16.37 -2.00
C SER A 121 6.92 14.93 -1.47
N HIS A 122 7.04 14.75 -0.16
CA HIS A 122 7.00 13.44 0.48
C HIS A 122 5.63 12.75 0.33
N TYR A 123 4.55 13.52 0.47
CA TYR A 123 3.18 13.05 0.20
C TYR A 123 2.98 12.68 -1.27
N GLY A 124 3.47 13.52 -2.20
CA GLY A 124 3.40 13.26 -3.64
C GLY A 124 4.16 11.98 -4.03
N PHE A 125 5.38 11.83 -3.53
CA PHE A 125 6.18 10.62 -3.74
C PHE A 125 5.46 9.38 -3.21
N ALA A 126 5.01 9.40 -1.95
CA ALA A 126 4.37 8.26 -1.33
C ALA A 126 3.07 7.85 -2.04
N SER A 127 2.31 8.81 -2.55
CA SER A 127 1.05 8.55 -3.28
C SER A 127 1.31 8.00 -4.68
N TYR A 128 2.27 8.57 -5.40
CA TYR A 128 2.61 8.11 -6.75
C TYR A 128 3.27 6.72 -6.73
N ASP A 129 4.26 6.51 -5.85
CA ASP A 129 4.94 5.23 -5.69
C ASP A 129 3.95 4.13 -5.30
N SER A 130 3.06 4.38 -4.32
CA SER A 130 2.08 3.37 -3.91
C SER A 130 1.11 3.03 -5.04
N TYR A 131 0.65 4.02 -5.82
CA TYR A 131 -0.23 3.81 -6.97
C TYR A 131 0.41 2.93 -8.04
N ILE A 132 1.58 3.34 -8.56
CA ILE A 132 2.24 2.65 -9.68
C ILE A 132 2.58 1.23 -9.29
N ASN A 133 3.16 1.01 -8.10
CA ASN A 133 3.49 -0.34 -7.67
C ASN A 133 2.24 -1.20 -7.47
N THR A 134 1.11 -0.63 -7.04
CA THR A 134 -0.16 -1.39 -6.97
C THR A 134 -0.62 -1.81 -8.38
N VAL A 135 -0.54 -0.91 -9.35
CA VAL A 135 -0.94 -1.20 -10.75
C VAL A 135 -0.03 -2.27 -11.36
N GLU A 136 1.28 -2.16 -11.19
CA GLU A 136 2.22 -3.15 -11.75
C GLU A 136 2.08 -4.51 -11.07
N ASN A 137 1.93 -4.56 -9.74
CA ASN A 137 1.68 -5.82 -9.03
C ASN A 137 0.38 -6.49 -9.47
N ASN A 138 -0.68 -5.71 -9.72
CA ASN A 138 -1.92 -6.25 -10.27
C ASN A 138 -1.76 -6.84 -11.67
N ARG A 139 -0.95 -6.22 -12.53
CA ARG A 139 -0.66 -6.77 -13.88
C ARG A 139 0.11 -8.08 -13.78
N LEU A 140 1.06 -8.17 -12.86
CA LEU A 140 1.78 -9.41 -12.58
C LEU A 140 0.81 -10.49 -12.09
N PHE A 141 -0.08 -10.15 -11.16
CA PHE A 141 -1.11 -11.06 -10.66
C PHE A 141 -2.00 -11.60 -11.78
N GLU A 142 -2.51 -10.72 -12.64
CA GLU A 142 -3.36 -11.13 -13.77
C GLU A 142 -2.63 -12.03 -14.76
N LYS A 143 -1.35 -11.76 -15.01
CA LYS A 143 -0.52 -12.58 -15.88
C LYS A 143 -0.31 -13.98 -15.29
N GLU A 144 0.02 -14.05 -14.01
CA GLU A 144 0.23 -15.33 -13.31
C GLU A 144 -1.05 -16.15 -13.23
N LEU A 145 -2.16 -15.51 -12.85
CA LEU A 145 -3.48 -16.16 -12.82
C LEU A 145 -3.88 -16.69 -14.20
N ARG A 146 -3.63 -15.91 -15.26
CA ARG A 146 -3.88 -16.36 -16.63
C ARG A 146 -3.05 -17.58 -16.99
N ASN A 147 -1.75 -17.59 -16.67
CA ASN A 147 -0.89 -18.75 -16.95
C ASN A 147 -1.38 -19.98 -16.18
N HIS A 148 -1.67 -19.84 -14.90
CA HIS A 148 -2.19 -20.91 -14.06
C HIS A 148 -3.51 -21.49 -14.60
N LEU A 149 -4.45 -20.65 -15.02
CA LEU A 149 -5.71 -21.10 -15.61
C LEU A 149 -5.52 -21.78 -16.96
N THR A 150 -4.60 -21.28 -17.79
CA THR A 150 -4.28 -21.90 -19.08
C THR A 150 -3.62 -23.27 -18.89
N GLU A 151 -2.73 -23.44 -17.91
CA GLU A 151 -2.03 -24.70 -17.66
C GLU A 151 -2.93 -25.77 -17.05
N ASN A 152 -3.84 -25.40 -16.15
CA ASN A 152 -4.61 -26.38 -15.37
C ASN A 152 -6.04 -26.63 -15.90
N TYR A 153 -6.63 -25.68 -16.64
CA TYR A 153 -8.07 -25.74 -16.98
C TYR A 153 -8.40 -25.49 -18.45
N GLN A 154 -7.49 -24.96 -19.26
CA GLN A 154 -7.78 -24.67 -20.67
C GLN A 154 -7.59 -25.92 -21.53
N SER A 155 -8.59 -26.26 -22.35
CA SER A 155 -8.52 -27.41 -23.25
C SER A 155 -7.55 -27.17 -24.41
N ASP A 156 -6.89 -28.23 -24.90
CA ASP A 156 -5.92 -28.17 -26.00
C ASP A 156 -6.50 -27.59 -27.31
N GLY A 157 -7.82 -27.66 -27.49
CA GLY A 157 -8.53 -27.12 -28.65
C GLY A 157 -8.89 -25.64 -28.53
N PHE A 158 -8.73 -25.00 -27.36
CA PHE A 158 -9.15 -23.62 -27.15
C PHE A 158 -8.16 -22.62 -27.75
N LYS A 159 -8.60 -21.86 -28.75
CA LYS A 159 -7.83 -20.78 -29.37
C LYS A 159 -8.29 -19.43 -28.83
N ILE A 160 -7.37 -18.65 -28.26
CA ILE A 160 -7.62 -17.26 -27.88
C ILE A 160 -7.73 -16.43 -29.17
N LEU A 161 -8.95 -16.11 -29.58
CA LEU A 161 -9.21 -15.14 -30.64
C LEU A 161 -8.93 -13.73 -30.10
N LYS A 162 -7.69 -13.23 -30.31
CA LYS A 162 -7.36 -11.83 -30.01
C LYS A 162 -8.24 -10.91 -30.87
N GLY A 163 -9.27 -10.30 -30.28
CA GLY A 163 -10.07 -9.26 -30.96
C GLY A 163 -11.52 -9.11 -30.51
N GLN A 164 -12.15 -10.12 -29.91
CA GLN A 164 -13.51 -9.99 -29.38
C GLN A 164 -13.48 -9.73 -27.88
N LYS A 165 -13.63 -8.46 -27.48
CA LYS A 165 -14.19 -8.17 -26.15
C LYS A 165 -15.58 -8.82 -26.14
N VAL A 166 -15.76 -9.85 -25.32
CA VAL A 166 -17.09 -10.37 -24.99
C VAL A 166 -17.86 -9.20 -24.39
N LYS A 167 -18.93 -8.78 -25.08
CA LYS A 167 -19.86 -7.76 -24.59
C LYS A 167 -20.76 -8.34 -23.52
#